data_AF-A0A3N5R594-F1
#
_entry.id   AF-A0A3N5R594-F1
#
_cell.length_a   1.000
_cell.length_b   1.000
_cell.length_c   1.000
_cell.angle_alpha   90.00
_cell.angle_beta   90.00
_cell.angle_gamma   90.00
#
_symmetry.space_group_name_H-M   'P 1'
#
loop_
_entity.id
_entity.type
_entity.pdbx_description
1 polymer ?
#
loop_
_entity_poly.entity_id
_entity_poly.type
_entity_poly.pdbx_seq_one_letter_code
_entity_poly.pdbx_strand_id
1 'polypeptide(L)'
;MTYTAPDRSANVTITATGGGCTKTITFTIVEPSGIRMERRPGTRGNHTHNTASVGFIADIYVLPANVSFENCSYREEEVNAVGTGCFQQFYATNNVGHHPNPSPIPIGPPISDTSGSKVNGYDKIAASGSKCDGGWTWSIPWLFRVGGGIDKQFTNVDQVVTITASGAATISKAGASNSSSFNDLTEIDPLF
;
A
#
# COMPACT_ATOMS: atom_id res chain seq x y z
N MET A 1 10.16 -8.09 35.57
CA MET A 1 9.09 -7.15 35.20
C MET A 1 9.11 -7.02 33.70
N THR A 2 7.96 -7.13 33.04
CA THR A 2 7.82 -7.02 31.59
C THR A 2 6.84 -5.90 31.30
N TYR A 3 7.15 -5.05 30.32
CA TYR A 3 6.25 -4.01 29.84
C TYR A 3 5.76 -4.39 28.44
N THR A 4 4.45 -4.27 28.21
CA THR A 4 3.84 -4.42 26.88
C THR A 4 3.38 -3.05 26.40
N ALA A 5 3.88 -2.64 25.24
CA ALA A 5 3.47 -1.38 24.62
C ALA A 5 1.96 -1.39 24.29
N PRO A 6 1.23 -0.27 24.49
CA PRO A 6 -0.08 -0.10 23.89
C PRO A 6 0.00 -0.21 22.38
N ASP A 7 -1.16 -0.44 21.80
CA ASP A 7 -1.36 -0.58 20.36
C ASP A 7 -1.63 0.76 19.66
N ARG A 8 -1.38 1.88 20.36
CA ARG A 8 -1.53 3.27 19.90
C ARG A 8 -0.29 4.08 20.26
N SER A 9 -0.11 5.18 19.56
CA SER A 9 0.95 6.14 19.84
C SER A 9 0.86 6.66 21.28
N ALA A 10 1.99 6.64 21.98
CA ALA A 10 2.07 7.03 23.39
C ALA A 10 3.51 7.39 23.77
N ASN A 11 3.66 8.27 24.75
CA ASN A 11 4.93 8.47 25.45
C ASN A 11 4.92 7.63 26.73
N VAL A 12 5.92 6.77 26.88
CA VAL A 12 6.02 5.81 27.97
C VAL A 12 7.23 6.17 28.82
N THR A 13 7.01 6.27 30.12
CA THR A 13 8.07 6.44 31.11
C THR A 13 8.06 5.26 32.06
N ILE A 14 9.13 4.46 32.02
CA ILE A 14 9.33 3.33 32.94
C ILE A 14 10.34 3.78 34.00
N THR A 15 9.93 3.73 35.27
CA THR A 15 10.77 4.06 36.41
C THR A 15 11.02 2.81 37.25
N ALA A 16 12.28 2.53 37.53
CA ALA A 16 12.72 1.48 38.44
C ALA A 16 13.39 2.12 39.67
N THR A 17 12.96 1.69 40.85
CA THR A 17 13.48 2.20 42.14
C THR A 17 13.98 1.03 42.98
N GLY A 18 15.19 1.13 43.54
CA GLY A 18 15.79 0.09 44.39
C GLY A 18 17.15 0.51 44.95
N GLY A 19 17.51 0.02 46.14
CA GLY A 19 18.80 0.31 46.78
C GLY A 19 19.07 1.80 47.02
N GLY A 20 18.03 2.62 47.20
CA GLY A 20 18.14 4.08 47.33
C GLY A 20 18.37 4.83 46.01
N CYS A 21 18.32 4.14 44.87
CA CYS A 21 18.48 4.72 43.54
C CYS A 21 17.18 4.64 42.73
N THR A 22 16.99 5.62 41.85
CA THR A 22 15.90 5.64 40.85
C THR A 22 16.52 5.76 39.46
N LYS A 23 16.04 4.94 38.52
CA LYS A 23 16.38 5.02 37.10
C LYS A 23 15.11 5.10 36.28
N THR A 24 15.13 5.94 35.25
CA THR A 24 13.98 6.16 34.38
C THR A 24 14.42 6.01 32.93
N ILE A 25 13.58 5.34 32.14
CA ILE A 25 13.69 5.27 30.69
C ILE A 25 12.40 5.84 30.11
N THR A 26 12.55 6.71 29.11
CA THR A 26 11.42 7.25 28.35
C THR A 26 11.59 6.85 26.89
N PHE A 27 10.49 6.40 26.26
CA PHE A 27 10.44 6.11 24.84
C PHE A 27 9.06 6.42 24.27
N THR A 28 8.99 6.55 22.95
CA THR A 28 7.76 6.86 22.22
C THR A 28 7.34 5.66 21.39
N ILE A 29 6.06 5.34 21.45
CA ILE A 29 5.39 4.40 20.55
C ILE A 29 4.83 5.21 19.39
N VAL A 30 5.15 4.79 18.17
CA VAL A 30 4.81 5.49 16.94
C VAL A 30 3.92 4.59 16.10
N GLU A 31 2.81 5.14 15.60
CA GLU A 31 1.93 4.45 14.66
C GLU A 31 2.50 4.53 13.24
N PRO A 32 2.12 3.60 12.35
CA PRO A 32 2.31 3.80 10.92
C PRO A 32 1.73 5.15 10.50
N SER A 33 2.40 5.82 9.57
CA SER A 33 1.99 7.16 9.08
C SER A 33 1.79 7.20 7.56
N GLY A 34 2.28 6.18 6.85
CA GLY A 34 2.18 6.14 5.40
C GLY A 34 2.75 4.86 4.81
N ILE A 35 2.62 4.77 3.48
CA ILE A 35 3.15 3.69 2.66
C ILE A 35 4.04 4.29 1.59
N ARG A 36 5.14 3.61 1.31
CA ARG A 36 5.94 3.78 0.10
C ARG A 36 5.90 2.48 -0.68
N MET A 37 5.68 2.57 -1.98
CA MET A 37 5.78 1.43 -2.89
C MET A 37 6.90 1.65 -3.90
N GLU A 38 7.52 0.55 -4.30
CA GLU A 38 8.52 0.52 -5.35
C GLU A 38 8.24 -0.63 -6.29
N ARG A 39 8.51 -0.45 -7.58
CA ARG A 39 8.44 -1.57 -8.52
C ARG A 39 9.40 -2.66 -8.07
N ARG A 40 8.88 -3.88 -7.95
CA ARG A 40 9.66 -5.02 -7.52
C ARG A 40 10.76 -5.31 -8.54
N PRO A 41 12.05 -5.30 -8.15
CA PRO A 41 13.14 -5.56 -9.08
C PRO A 41 13.01 -6.91 -9.78
N GLY A 42 13.33 -6.95 -11.08
CA GLY A 42 13.27 -8.17 -11.88
C GLY A 42 11.86 -8.59 -12.31
N THR A 43 10.81 -7.84 -11.96
CA THR A 43 9.45 -8.08 -12.44
C THR A 43 9.13 -7.30 -13.72
N ARG A 44 8.25 -7.89 -14.52
CA ARG A 44 7.68 -7.37 -15.75
C ARG A 44 6.39 -6.59 -15.48
N GLY A 45 5.91 -5.90 -16.51
CA GLY A 45 4.57 -5.30 -16.51
C GLY A 45 3.44 -6.34 -16.59
N ASN A 46 2.21 -5.84 -16.61
CA ASN A 46 1.01 -6.59 -16.97
C ASN A 46 0.24 -5.81 -18.04
N HIS A 47 0.36 -6.24 -19.29
CA HIS A 47 -0.26 -5.62 -20.45
C HIS A 47 -0.65 -6.69 -21.48
N THR A 48 -1.78 -6.48 -22.14
CA THR A 48 -2.26 -7.34 -23.22
C THR A 48 -2.28 -6.54 -24.51
N HIS A 49 -1.62 -7.06 -25.55
CA HIS A 49 -1.56 -6.41 -26.86
C HIS A 49 -2.95 -6.03 -27.37
N ASN A 50 -3.09 -4.82 -27.91
CA ASN A 50 -4.34 -4.22 -28.38
C ASN A 50 -5.43 -4.10 -27.29
N THR A 51 -5.03 -3.96 -26.03
CA THR A 51 -5.91 -3.68 -24.90
C THR A 51 -5.38 -2.45 -24.17
N ALA A 52 -6.25 -1.53 -23.77
CA ALA A 52 -5.83 -0.46 -22.86
C ALA A 52 -5.71 -1.03 -21.45
N SER A 53 -4.60 -1.71 -21.18
CA SER A 53 -4.29 -2.34 -19.89
C SER A 53 -2.86 -2.06 -19.46
N VAL A 54 -2.65 -1.98 -18.15
CA VAL A 54 -1.34 -1.73 -17.55
C VAL A 54 -1.29 -2.33 -16.15
N GLY A 55 -0.11 -2.75 -15.71
CA GLY A 55 0.11 -3.17 -14.35
C GLY A 55 1.59 -3.37 -14.03
N PHE A 56 1.89 -3.52 -12.74
CA PHE A 56 3.21 -3.81 -12.21
C PHE A 56 3.11 -4.48 -10.84
N ILE A 57 4.19 -5.14 -10.42
CA ILE A 57 4.31 -5.70 -9.08
C ILE A 57 5.09 -4.74 -8.21
N ALA A 58 4.62 -4.48 -7.00
CA ALA A 58 5.25 -3.57 -6.06
C ALA A 58 5.69 -4.24 -4.77
N ASP A 59 6.89 -3.92 -4.31
CA ASP A 59 7.26 -4.09 -2.91
C ASP A 59 6.67 -2.93 -2.09
N ILE A 60 6.25 -3.24 -0.86
CA ILE A 60 5.48 -2.33 0.00
C ILE A 60 6.27 -2.07 1.28
N TYR A 61 6.39 -0.79 1.66
CA TYR A 61 7.11 -0.36 2.86
C TYR A 61 6.24 0.54 3.73
N VAL A 62 6.17 0.21 5.02
CA VAL A 62 5.42 0.97 6.03
C VAL A 62 6.33 2.02 6.68
N LEU A 63 5.83 3.26 6.75
CA LEU A 63 6.53 4.44 7.25
C LEU A 63 6.07 4.81 8.67
N PRO A 64 6.90 5.51 9.47
CA PRO A 64 8.23 6.03 9.13
C PRO A 64 9.33 4.97 9.20
N ALA A 65 10.43 5.19 8.48
CA ALA A 65 11.49 4.19 8.31
C ALA A 65 12.43 4.02 9.51
N ASN A 66 12.36 4.92 10.49
CA ASN A 66 13.10 4.81 11.74
C ASN A 66 12.34 4.06 12.84
N VAL A 67 11.20 3.43 12.52
CA VAL A 67 10.38 2.64 13.45
C VAL A 67 10.18 1.24 12.87
N SER A 68 10.34 0.22 13.72
CA SER A 68 10.01 -1.16 13.36
C SER A 68 8.52 -1.40 13.54
N PHE A 69 7.90 -1.97 12.51
CA PHE A 69 6.51 -2.43 12.53
C PHE A 69 6.39 -3.95 12.46
N GLU A 70 7.44 -4.70 12.81
CA GLU A 70 7.49 -6.17 12.68
C GLU A 70 6.41 -6.93 13.48
N ASN A 71 5.87 -6.31 14.53
CA ASN A 71 4.76 -6.87 15.31
C ASN A 71 3.38 -6.41 14.81
N CYS A 72 3.35 -5.77 13.65
CA CYS A 72 2.14 -5.32 12.98
C CYS A 72 1.84 -6.16 11.73
N SER A 73 0.59 -6.10 11.32
CA SER A 73 0.15 -6.48 9.97
C SER A 73 -0.55 -5.29 9.33
N TYR A 74 -0.63 -5.29 8.00
CA TYR A 74 -1.41 -4.32 7.24
C TYR A 74 -2.56 -5.00 6.49
N ARG A 75 -3.60 -4.23 6.17
CA ARG A 75 -4.70 -4.64 5.29
C ARG A 75 -5.25 -3.43 4.55
N GLU A 76 -5.70 -3.63 3.32
CA GLU A 76 -6.48 -2.65 2.57
C GLU A 76 -7.99 -2.89 2.80
N GLU A 77 -8.77 -1.82 2.93
CA GLU A 77 -10.23 -1.92 2.87
C GLU A 77 -10.74 -1.73 1.47
N GLU A 78 -11.79 -2.47 1.09
CA GLU A 78 -12.48 -2.33 -0.18
C GLU A 78 -13.08 -0.92 -0.34
N VAL A 79 -12.92 -0.35 -1.54
CA VAL A 79 -13.44 0.98 -1.87
C VAL A 79 -13.80 1.02 -3.35
N ASN A 80 -14.88 1.73 -3.67
CA ASN A 80 -15.28 1.96 -5.05
C ASN A 80 -14.40 3.03 -5.69
N ALA A 81 -14.06 2.84 -6.97
CA ALA A 81 -13.35 3.84 -7.74
C ALA A 81 -14.23 5.04 -8.09
N VAL A 82 -13.58 6.20 -8.23
CA VAL A 82 -14.16 7.42 -8.79
C VAL A 82 -13.58 7.64 -10.18
N GLY A 83 -14.44 7.58 -11.21
CA GLY A 83 -14.04 7.74 -12.60
C GLY A 83 -14.02 9.20 -13.07
N THR A 84 -13.22 9.47 -14.10
CA THR A 84 -13.13 10.76 -14.81
C THR A 84 -13.18 10.55 -16.32
N GLY A 85 -13.48 11.61 -17.07
CA GLY A 85 -13.58 11.54 -18.54
C GLY A 85 -14.64 10.52 -18.98
N CYS A 86 -14.30 9.69 -19.96
CA CYS A 86 -15.20 8.64 -20.46
C CYS A 86 -15.61 7.61 -19.40
N PHE A 87 -14.86 7.47 -18.30
CA PHE A 87 -15.12 6.48 -17.25
C PHE A 87 -16.04 7.01 -16.14
N GLN A 88 -16.31 8.32 -16.09
CA GLN A 88 -17.05 8.94 -15.00
C GLN A 88 -18.42 8.29 -14.75
N GLN A 89 -19.23 8.15 -15.80
CA GLN A 89 -20.57 7.57 -15.68
C GLN A 89 -20.52 6.10 -15.25
N PHE A 90 -19.58 5.33 -15.80
CA PHE A 90 -19.44 3.91 -15.47
C PHE A 90 -19.14 3.70 -13.98
N TYR A 91 -18.13 4.40 -13.44
CA TYR A 91 -17.77 4.25 -12.04
C TYR A 91 -18.81 4.84 -11.07
N ALA A 92 -19.53 5.89 -11.48
CA ALA A 92 -20.61 6.46 -10.70
C ALA A 92 -21.80 5.50 -10.48
N THR A 93 -22.01 4.51 -11.36
CA THR A 93 -23.19 3.63 -11.30
C THR A 93 -22.89 2.17 -11.00
N ASN A 94 -21.64 1.72 -11.11
CA ASN A 94 -21.31 0.28 -11.06
C ASN A 94 -20.58 -0.17 -9.79
N ASN A 95 -20.27 0.72 -8.84
CA ASN A 95 -19.60 0.38 -7.57
C ASN A 95 -18.40 -0.57 -7.76
N VAL A 96 -17.48 -0.18 -8.64
CA VAL A 96 -16.34 -1.03 -9.02
C VAL A 96 -15.25 -0.94 -7.96
N GLY A 97 -15.09 -2.01 -7.20
CA GLY A 97 -14.05 -2.18 -6.19
C GLY A 97 -12.64 -2.34 -6.76
N HIS A 98 -11.64 -2.36 -5.87
CA HIS A 98 -10.24 -2.69 -6.20
C HIS A 98 -9.81 -4.08 -5.69
N HIS A 99 -10.69 -4.82 -5.01
CA HIS A 99 -10.51 -6.23 -4.65
C HIS A 99 -9.25 -6.50 -3.80
N PRO A 100 -9.14 -5.92 -2.59
CA PRO A 100 -7.97 -6.11 -1.74
C PRO A 100 -7.86 -7.54 -1.22
N ASN A 101 -6.66 -7.91 -0.76
CA ASN A 101 -6.51 -9.13 0.03
C ASN A 101 -7.33 -9.01 1.33
N PRO A 102 -8.30 -9.91 1.60
CA PRO A 102 -9.12 -9.82 2.79
C PRO A 102 -8.35 -10.16 4.08
N SER A 103 -7.19 -10.80 3.98
CA SER A 103 -6.39 -11.21 5.14
C SER A 103 -5.30 -10.17 5.46
N PRO A 104 -5.09 -9.84 6.75
CA PRO A 104 -3.94 -9.04 7.15
C PRO A 104 -2.63 -9.72 6.76
N ILE A 105 -1.70 -8.95 6.19
CA ILE A 105 -0.39 -9.43 5.77
C ILE A 105 0.65 -8.96 6.80
N PRO A 106 1.51 -9.86 7.32
CA PRO A 106 2.54 -9.49 8.28
C PRO A 106 3.53 -8.47 7.71
N ILE A 107 3.95 -7.53 8.55
CA ILE A 107 5.05 -6.61 8.25
C ILE A 107 6.35 -7.25 8.76
N GLY A 108 7.37 -7.26 7.92
CA GLY A 108 8.71 -7.72 8.27
C GLY A 108 9.51 -6.67 9.04
N PRO A 109 10.75 -7.00 9.42
CA PRO A 109 11.63 -6.06 10.11
C PRO A 109 11.97 -4.86 9.21
N PRO A 110 12.37 -3.71 9.80
CA PRO A 110 12.88 -2.59 9.04
C PRO A 110 14.12 -3.01 8.25
N ILE A 111 14.17 -2.58 6.99
CA ILE A 111 15.37 -2.73 6.17
C ILE A 111 16.30 -1.53 6.37
N SER A 112 17.61 -1.76 6.32
CA SER A 112 18.65 -0.80 6.75
C SER A 112 18.85 0.40 5.80
N ASP A 113 17.97 0.59 4.82
CA ASP A 113 18.13 1.52 3.69
C ASP A 113 17.18 2.73 3.75
N THR A 114 16.54 2.97 4.91
CA THR A 114 15.54 4.04 5.13
C THR A 114 14.23 3.90 4.34
N SER A 115 13.97 2.75 3.72
CA SER A 115 12.75 2.55 2.94
C SER A 115 11.50 2.33 3.79
N GLY A 116 11.65 1.78 5.00
CA GLY A 116 10.54 1.43 5.88
C GLY A 116 10.62 0.01 6.41
N SER A 117 9.58 -0.40 7.13
CA SER A 117 9.36 -1.82 7.43
C SER A 117 8.74 -2.50 6.21
N LYS A 118 9.46 -3.47 5.62
CA LYS A 118 9.02 -4.16 4.41
C LYS A 118 7.90 -5.12 4.73
N VAL A 119 6.80 -5.06 4.00
CA VAL A 119 5.71 -6.04 4.08
C VAL A 119 6.20 -7.42 3.62
N ASN A 120 5.76 -8.50 4.28
CA ASN A 120 6.05 -9.89 3.87
C ASN A 120 5.12 -10.33 2.73
N GLY A 121 5.12 -9.57 1.64
CA GLY A 121 4.23 -9.70 0.50
C GLY A 121 4.57 -8.66 -0.57
N TYR A 122 3.82 -8.69 -1.66
CA TYR A 122 3.90 -7.73 -2.75
C TYR A 122 2.50 -7.45 -3.28
N ASP A 123 2.32 -6.27 -3.87
CA ASP A 123 1.05 -5.86 -4.48
C ASP A 123 1.09 -6.16 -5.99
N LYS A 124 -0.03 -6.65 -6.53
CA LYS A 124 -0.24 -6.90 -7.96
C LYS A 124 -1.19 -5.83 -8.49
N ILE A 125 -0.62 -4.73 -8.93
CA ILE A 125 -1.37 -3.54 -9.29
C ILE A 125 -1.64 -3.60 -10.78
N ALA A 126 -2.90 -3.75 -11.19
CA ALA A 126 -3.28 -3.83 -12.59
C ALA A 126 -4.64 -3.19 -12.87
N ALA A 127 -4.82 -2.76 -14.11
CA ALA A 127 -6.05 -2.15 -14.60
C ALA A 127 -6.21 -2.41 -16.10
N SER A 128 -7.45 -2.47 -16.54
CA SER A 128 -7.82 -2.48 -17.96
C SER A 128 -9.09 -1.67 -18.18
N GLY A 129 -9.19 -0.98 -19.30
CA GLY A 129 -10.37 -0.22 -19.67
C GLY A 129 -10.53 -0.09 -21.18
N SER A 130 -11.52 0.71 -21.57
CA SER A 130 -11.74 1.08 -22.97
C SER A 130 -10.73 2.13 -23.42
N LYS A 131 -10.39 2.14 -24.71
CA LYS A 131 -9.57 3.18 -25.33
C LYS A 131 -10.37 4.50 -25.41
N CYS A 132 -10.19 5.36 -24.42
CA CYS A 132 -10.80 6.68 -24.35
C CYS A 132 -10.06 7.57 -23.36
N ASP A 133 -10.17 8.89 -23.50
CA ASP A 133 -9.56 9.84 -22.56
C ASP A 133 -10.32 9.84 -21.23
N GLY A 134 -9.60 9.51 -20.16
CA GLY A 134 -10.12 9.51 -18.80
C GLY A 134 -9.29 8.67 -17.85
N GLY A 135 -9.85 8.38 -16.68
CA GLY A 135 -9.19 7.56 -15.69
C GLY A 135 -10.11 7.22 -14.54
N TRP A 136 -9.54 6.65 -13.50
CA TRP A 136 -10.24 6.46 -12.23
C TRP A 136 -9.25 6.38 -11.08
N THR A 137 -9.76 6.55 -9.86
CA THR A 137 -8.97 6.48 -8.64
C THR A 137 -9.70 5.67 -7.58
N TRP A 138 -8.99 4.74 -6.97
CA TRP A 138 -9.39 4.14 -5.69
C TRP A 138 -8.60 4.83 -4.59
N SER A 139 -9.28 5.56 -3.69
CA SER A 139 -8.65 6.12 -2.49
C SER A 139 -8.78 5.14 -1.34
N ILE A 140 -7.81 4.23 -1.26
CA ILE A 140 -7.89 3.00 -0.48
C ILE A 140 -7.53 3.30 0.98
N PRO A 141 -8.39 3.01 1.96
CA PRO A 141 -8.01 3.03 3.37
C PRO A 141 -7.02 1.91 3.67
N TRP A 142 -5.86 2.28 4.23
CA TRP A 142 -4.86 1.33 4.69
C TRP A 142 -4.91 1.22 6.20
N LEU A 143 -5.03 -0.01 6.65
CA LEU A 143 -5.20 -0.39 8.04
C LEU A 143 -3.94 -1.06 8.56
N PHE A 144 -3.63 -0.86 9.84
CA PHE A 144 -2.66 -1.65 10.58
C PHE A 144 -3.32 -2.32 11.78
N ARG A 145 -2.71 -3.41 12.23
CA ARG A 145 -3.10 -4.14 13.43
C ARG A 145 -1.85 -4.62 14.17
N VAL A 146 -1.80 -4.42 15.49
CA VAL A 146 -0.74 -4.94 16.35
C VAL A 146 -1.12 -6.33 16.82
N GLY A 147 -0.29 -7.34 16.51
CA GLY A 147 -0.58 -8.74 16.84
C GLY A 147 -1.99 -9.19 16.42
N GLY A 148 -2.73 -9.82 17.34
CA GLY A 148 -4.12 -10.24 17.15
C GLY A 148 -5.19 -9.17 17.46
N GLY A 149 -4.80 -7.89 17.54
CA GLY A 149 -5.68 -6.78 17.93
C GLY A 149 -6.73 -6.39 16.87
N ILE A 150 -7.22 -5.15 16.97
CA ILE A 150 -8.19 -4.58 16.03
C ILE A 150 -7.50 -3.80 14.90
N ASP A 151 -8.16 -3.74 13.74
CA ASP A 151 -7.72 -2.90 12.62
C ASP A 151 -7.89 -1.41 12.92
N LYS A 152 -6.93 -0.62 12.45
CA LYS A 152 -6.91 0.84 12.59
C LYS A 152 -6.41 1.46 11.31
N GLN A 153 -7.18 2.38 10.76
CA GLN A 153 -6.74 3.15 9.61
C GLN A 153 -5.62 4.10 10.01
N PHE A 154 -4.57 4.13 9.20
CA PHE A 154 -3.44 5.05 9.40
C PHE A 154 -3.19 5.97 8.21
N THR A 155 -3.67 5.62 7.02
CA THR A 155 -3.55 6.47 5.83
C THR A 155 -4.57 6.09 4.76
N ASN A 156 -4.68 6.94 3.73
CA ASN A 156 -5.31 6.60 2.45
C ASN A 156 -4.22 6.57 1.38
N VAL A 157 -4.27 5.55 0.51
CA VAL A 157 -3.38 5.45 -0.65
C VAL A 157 -4.22 5.47 -1.91
N ASP A 158 -3.94 6.44 -2.77
CA ASP A 158 -4.57 6.51 -4.08
C ASP A 158 -3.89 5.55 -5.05
N GLN A 159 -4.68 4.64 -5.62
CA GLN A 159 -4.34 3.90 -6.84
C GLN A 159 -5.03 4.59 -8.01
N VAL A 160 -4.23 5.24 -8.85
CA VAL A 160 -4.71 6.10 -9.94
C VAL A 160 -4.43 5.44 -11.27
N VAL A 161 -5.44 5.42 -12.15
CA VAL A 161 -5.34 4.94 -13.53
C VAL A 161 -5.69 6.07 -14.48
N THR A 162 -4.92 6.23 -15.54
CA THR A 162 -5.25 7.08 -16.68
C THR A 162 -5.16 6.28 -17.97
N ILE A 163 -6.09 6.52 -18.89
CA ILE A 163 -6.09 5.98 -20.24
C ILE A 163 -6.32 7.15 -21.20
N THR A 164 -5.59 7.15 -22.30
CA THR A 164 -5.76 8.14 -23.38
C THR A 164 -6.63 7.59 -24.51
N ALA A 165 -7.12 8.45 -25.38
CA ALA A 165 -7.85 8.09 -26.59
C ALA A 165 -7.01 7.24 -27.57
N SER A 166 -5.68 7.16 -27.39
CA SER A 166 -4.81 6.25 -28.14
C SER A 166 -4.76 4.83 -27.54
N GLY A 167 -5.22 4.68 -26.29
CA GLY A 167 -5.20 3.45 -25.50
C GLY A 167 -3.93 3.29 -24.66
N ALA A 168 -3.02 4.27 -24.69
CA ALA A 168 -1.92 4.31 -23.74
C ALA A 168 -2.46 4.47 -22.32
N ALA A 169 -1.97 3.65 -21.41
CA ALA A 169 -2.45 3.55 -20.03
C ALA A 169 -1.30 3.79 -19.04
N THR A 170 -1.60 4.42 -17.91
CA THR A 170 -0.68 4.58 -16.78
C THR A 170 -1.40 4.23 -15.49
N ILE A 171 -0.71 3.52 -14.60
CA ILE A 171 -1.20 3.21 -13.26
C ILE A 171 -0.13 3.57 -12.23
N SER A 172 -0.55 4.19 -11.12
CA SER A 172 0.35 4.58 -10.03
C SER A 172 -0.26 4.33 -8.66
N LYS A 173 0.57 4.00 -7.67
CA LYS A 173 0.18 3.79 -6.27
C LYS A 173 1.37 4.06 -5.34
N ALA A 174 1.16 4.87 -4.30
CA ALA A 174 2.15 5.17 -3.25
C ALA A 174 3.60 5.46 -3.73
N GLY A 175 3.74 6.20 -4.83
CA GLY A 175 5.03 6.60 -5.41
C GLY A 175 5.57 5.68 -6.51
N ALA A 176 5.03 4.46 -6.68
CA ALA A 176 5.36 3.57 -7.80
C ALA A 176 4.40 3.81 -8.98
N SER A 177 4.89 3.62 -10.21
CA SER A 177 4.08 3.72 -11.42
C SER A 177 4.58 2.83 -12.55
N ASN A 178 3.69 2.50 -13.49
CA ASN A 178 4.04 1.90 -14.77
C ASN A 178 3.12 2.43 -15.88
N SER A 179 3.60 2.36 -17.12
CA SER A 179 2.86 2.77 -18.32
C SER A 179 3.01 1.73 -19.42
N SER A 180 2.00 1.64 -20.28
CA SER A 180 2.00 0.82 -21.49
C SER A 180 1.33 1.57 -22.64
N SER A 181 1.77 1.29 -23.86
CA SER A 181 1.08 1.70 -25.08
C SER A 181 0.09 0.62 -25.50
N PHE A 182 -0.99 1.02 -26.17
CA PHE A 182 -2.02 0.10 -26.65
C PHE A 182 -1.47 -1.05 -27.53
N ASN A 183 -0.43 -0.77 -28.32
CA ASN A 183 0.17 -1.70 -29.28
C ASN A 183 1.41 -2.41 -28.72
N ASP A 184 1.77 -2.22 -27.45
CA ASP A 184 2.89 -2.96 -26.88
C ASP A 184 2.62 -4.47 -26.96
N LEU A 185 3.68 -5.28 -27.05
CA LEU A 185 3.51 -6.72 -27.04
C LEU A 185 2.95 -7.15 -25.68
N THR A 186 2.17 -8.23 -25.68
CA THR A 186 1.66 -8.81 -24.44
C THR A 186 2.82 -9.12 -23.50
N GLU A 187 2.75 -8.56 -22.31
CA GLU A 187 3.72 -8.71 -21.24
C GLU A 187 2.97 -9.13 -19.98
N ILE A 188 3.16 -10.37 -19.54
CA ILE A 188 2.55 -10.89 -18.31
C ILE A 188 3.69 -11.42 -17.44
N ASP A 189 3.94 -10.79 -16.29
CA ASP A 189 4.82 -11.39 -15.29
C ASP A 189 4.20 -12.68 -14.77
N PRO A 190 4.94 -13.80 -14.65
CA PRO A 190 4.42 -15.06 -14.13
C PRO A 190 3.95 -14.97 -12.67
N LEU A 191 4.31 -13.91 -11.95
CA LEU A 191 3.81 -13.65 -10.61
C LEU A 191 2.44 -12.95 -10.60
N PHE A 192 1.87 -12.50 -11.72
CA PHE A 192 0.50 -11.95 -11.76
C PHE A 192 -0.57 -13.01 -11.49
#